data_AF-A0A820X5G8-F1
#
_entry.id   AF-A0A820X5G8-F1
#
_cell.length_a   1.000
_cell.length_b   1.000
_cell.length_c   1.000
_cell.angle_alpha   90.00
_cell.angle_beta   90.00
_cell.angle_gamma   90.00
#
_symmetry.space_group_name_H-M   'P 1'
#
loop_
_entity.id
_entity.type
_entity.pdbx_description
1 polymer ?
#
loop_
_entity_poly.entity_id
_entity_poly.type
_entity_poly.pdbx_seq_one_letter_code
_entity_poly.pdbx_strand_id
1 'polypeptide(L)'
;MDIENVYLIPHSSKPVNEYFNPKLLAGLYPTLFCYGRGVPEDQLRPVQITLKEHIRYLLAYNDRRFEKHHSFIFVVFDLLQRRNACFHAQLTATKPYFQSSADEILSLSSKDIETVLDNNSKRIYNSESNNTLNKLLQHIKTIGDRVMGSTYSRTALRTRIHALVYNQGLPSIFLTLNPADIHSPVALYLAGVKLDLDNIQNNQLMDIYKRAEIVASHPVATAKFFHILITNILNTMIIGGVLGPVKAYFGTVESQGRGSLHLHLLIWLDHDMKPADMKEKIQDAVFRDKLKAYLEDIIKEDLDDFKEKNAFEYSN
;
A
#
# COMPACT_ATOMS: atom_id res chain seq x y z
N MET A 1 -33.31 -42.87 -0.05
CA MET A 1 -31.99 -42.23 0.09
C MET A 1 -31.72 -42.16 1.57
N ASP A 2 -30.80 -42.98 2.06
CA ASP A 2 -30.45 -43.06 3.47
C ASP A 2 -29.85 -41.74 3.95
N ILE A 3 -30.53 -41.14 4.94
CA ILE A 3 -30.18 -39.86 5.57
C ILE A 3 -28.96 -40.02 6.51
N GLU A 4 -28.49 -41.25 6.72
CA GLU A 4 -27.45 -41.58 7.72
C GLU A 4 -26.05 -41.03 7.42
N ASN A 5 -25.80 -40.43 6.25
CA ASN A 5 -24.51 -39.83 5.89
C ASN A 5 -24.59 -38.35 5.46
N VAL A 6 -25.57 -37.58 5.95
CA VAL A 6 -25.68 -36.14 5.64
C VAL A 6 -25.20 -35.28 6.81
N TYR A 7 -24.06 -34.62 6.65
CA TYR A 7 -23.62 -33.58 7.59
C TYR A 7 -24.37 -32.27 7.33
N LEU A 8 -25.37 -31.99 8.17
CA LEU A 8 -26.13 -30.75 8.11
C LEU A 8 -25.40 -29.66 8.89
N ILE A 9 -25.09 -28.54 8.23
CA ILE A 9 -24.59 -27.33 8.88
C ILE A 9 -25.79 -26.40 9.11
N PRO A 10 -26.41 -26.40 10.30
CA PRO A 10 -27.55 -25.53 10.56
C PRO A 10 -27.12 -24.07 10.53
N HIS A 11 -27.85 -23.24 9.78
CA HIS A 11 -27.65 -21.80 9.74
C HIS A 11 -28.96 -21.07 10.04
N SER A 12 -28.86 -19.92 10.70
CA SER A 12 -30.02 -19.03 10.85
C SER A 12 -30.37 -18.40 9.50
N SER A 13 -31.64 -18.05 9.29
CA SER A 13 -32.07 -17.21 8.16
C SER A 13 -31.69 -15.73 8.35
N LYS A 14 -31.30 -15.33 9.57
CA LYS A 14 -30.87 -13.97 9.88
C LYS A 14 -29.34 -13.87 9.87
N PRO A 15 -28.73 -13.04 9.00
CA PRO A 15 -27.30 -12.81 9.04
C PRO A 15 -26.90 -12.15 10.36
N VAL A 16 -25.74 -12.53 10.89
CA VAL A 16 -25.20 -11.95 12.12
C VAL A 16 -24.56 -10.60 11.80
N ASN A 17 -24.82 -9.60 12.63
CA ASN A 17 -24.14 -8.31 12.53
C ASN A 17 -22.66 -8.45 12.92
N GLU A 18 -21.78 -7.99 12.04
CA GLU A 18 -20.33 -8.02 12.21
C GLU A 18 -19.81 -6.89 13.13
N TYR A 19 -20.49 -5.74 13.18
CA TYR A 19 -20.07 -4.57 13.94
C TYR A 19 -20.21 -4.80 15.44
N PHE A 20 -19.16 -4.44 16.20
CA PHE A 20 -19.14 -4.55 17.66
C PHE A 20 -19.50 -5.95 18.18
N ASN A 21 -19.14 -6.99 17.41
CA ASN A 21 -19.45 -8.37 17.73
C ASN A 21 -18.18 -9.15 18.07
N PRO A 22 -17.72 -9.09 19.34
CA PRO A 22 -16.49 -9.75 19.78
C PRO A 22 -16.51 -11.28 19.59
N LYS A 23 -17.70 -11.89 19.54
CA LYS A 23 -17.86 -13.35 19.42
C LYS A 23 -17.42 -13.90 18.07
N LEU A 24 -17.48 -13.10 17.00
CA LEU A 24 -17.14 -13.56 15.65
C LEU A 24 -15.66 -13.90 15.52
N LEU A 25 -14.76 -12.98 15.88
CA LEU A 25 -13.31 -13.23 15.78
C LEU A 25 -12.86 -14.29 16.78
N ALA A 26 -13.44 -14.32 17.99
CA ALA A 26 -13.18 -15.37 18.96
C ALA A 26 -13.57 -16.76 18.43
N GLY A 27 -14.75 -16.87 17.81
CA GLY A 27 -15.26 -18.13 17.25
C GLY A 27 -14.54 -18.56 15.98
N LEU A 28 -14.08 -17.60 15.16
CA LEU A 28 -13.33 -17.88 13.93
C LEU A 28 -11.88 -18.31 14.22
N TYR A 29 -11.29 -17.80 15.30
CA TYR A 29 -9.89 -18.05 15.65
C TYR A 29 -9.73 -18.54 17.10
N PRO A 30 -10.28 -19.72 17.45
CA PRO A 30 -10.17 -20.25 18.80
C PRO A 30 -8.71 -20.54 19.20
N THR A 31 -7.82 -20.81 18.24
CA THR A 31 -6.38 -21.00 18.47
C THR A 31 -5.64 -19.70 18.76
N LEU A 32 -6.17 -18.56 18.33
CA LEU A 32 -5.60 -17.23 18.63
C LEU A 32 -6.23 -16.60 19.88
N PHE A 33 -7.52 -16.88 20.13
CA PHE A 33 -8.30 -16.38 21.27
C PHE A 33 -8.78 -17.54 22.15
N CYS A 34 -7.85 -18.32 22.71
CA CYS A 34 -8.15 -19.59 23.42
C CYS A 34 -9.17 -19.47 24.57
N TYR A 35 -9.28 -18.29 25.19
CA TYR A 35 -10.22 -18.03 26.27
C TYR A 35 -11.47 -17.26 25.83
N GLY A 36 -11.66 -17.02 24.53
CA GLY A 36 -12.73 -16.19 23.98
C GLY A 36 -12.65 -14.72 24.42
N ARG A 37 -11.47 -14.25 24.84
CA ARG A 37 -11.20 -12.91 25.39
C ARG A 37 -10.07 -12.22 24.63
N GLY A 38 -9.94 -10.91 24.83
CA GLY A 38 -8.88 -10.11 24.20
C GLY A 38 -9.11 -9.81 22.73
N VAL A 39 -10.35 -9.98 22.25
CA VAL A 39 -10.76 -9.65 20.89
C VAL A 39 -10.96 -8.14 20.70
N PRO A 40 -10.85 -7.66 19.45
CA PRO A 40 -11.28 -6.31 19.08
C PRO A 40 -12.73 -6.02 19.47
N GLU A 41 -13.01 -4.74 19.75
CA GLU A 41 -14.37 -4.22 19.99
C GLU A 41 -15.10 -4.84 21.19
N ASP A 42 -14.37 -5.50 22.08
CA ASP A 42 -14.90 -5.92 23.38
C ASP A 42 -15.32 -4.69 24.21
N GLN A 43 -16.65 -4.54 24.36
CA GLN A 43 -17.27 -3.42 25.08
C GLN A 43 -17.02 -3.47 26.59
N LEU A 44 -16.59 -4.60 27.14
CA LEU A 44 -16.23 -4.73 28.55
C LEU A 44 -14.88 -4.08 28.88
N ARG A 45 -14.12 -3.65 27.85
CA ARG A 45 -12.82 -3.02 28.04
C ARG A 45 -12.98 -1.61 28.65
N PRO A 46 -12.23 -1.26 29.72
CA PRO A 46 -12.29 0.08 30.32
C PRO A 46 -11.87 1.21 29.38
N VAL A 47 -10.83 0.96 28.58
CA VAL A 47 -10.32 1.92 27.59
C VAL A 47 -10.75 1.48 26.21
N GLN A 48 -11.48 2.33 25.50
CA GLN A 48 -11.88 2.05 24.13
C GLN A 48 -10.67 2.14 23.20
N ILE A 49 -10.47 1.11 22.38
CA ILE A 49 -9.40 1.01 21.39
C ILE A 49 -10.06 0.80 20.04
N THR A 50 -9.63 1.54 19.02
CA THR A 50 -10.20 1.35 17.68
C THR A 50 -9.88 -0.05 17.14
N LEU A 51 -10.73 -0.59 16.28
CA LEU A 51 -10.49 -1.89 15.62
C LEU A 51 -9.09 -1.94 14.98
N LYS A 52 -8.68 -0.87 14.28
CA LYS A 52 -7.39 -0.79 13.58
C LYS A 52 -6.21 -0.81 14.54
N GLU A 53 -6.26 -0.05 15.63
CA GLU A 53 -5.20 -0.03 16.65
C GLU A 53 -5.08 -1.39 17.35
N HIS A 54 -6.21 -2.01 17.67
CA HIS A 54 -6.19 -3.31 18.30
C HIS A 54 -5.66 -4.40 17.36
N ILE A 55 -6.06 -4.41 16.08
CA ILE A 55 -5.46 -5.32 15.08
C ILE A 55 -3.95 -5.10 14.99
N ARG A 56 -3.47 -3.84 14.96
CA ARG A 56 -2.02 -3.55 14.96
C ARG A 56 -1.31 -4.12 16.19
N TYR A 57 -1.93 -4.04 17.36
CA TYR A 57 -1.42 -4.66 18.58
C TYR A 57 -1.36 -6.19 18.45
N LEU A 58 -2.42 -6.85 17.98
CA LEU A 58 -2.47 -8.30 17.80
C LEU A 58 -1.40 -8.77 16.79
N LEU A 59 -1.24 -8.07 15.67
CA LEU A 59 -0.20 -8.37 14.69
C LEU A 59 1.22 -8.15 15.22
N ALA A 60 1.39 -7.31 16.25
CA ALA A 60 2.65 -7.08 16.93
C ALA A 60 2.82 -7.90 18.21
N TYR A 61 1.94 -8.87 18.48
CA TYR A 61 1.96 -9.65 19.70
C TYR A 61 3.26 -10.44 19.86
N ASN A 62 3.73 -10.60 21.11
CA ASN A 62 5.08 -11.06 21.40
C ASN A 62 5.43 -12.44 20.80
N ASP A 63 4.48 -13.38 20.84
CA ASP A 63 4.68 -14.74 20.29
C ASP A 63 4.44 -14.83 18.78
N ARG A 64 4.04 -13.72 18.14
CA ARG A 64 3.77 -13.57 16.69
C ARG A 64 2.67 -14.49 16.16
N ARG A 65 1.85 -15.11 17.01
CA ARG A 65 0.83 -16.08 16.59
C ARG A 65 -0.17 -15.50 15.59
N PHE A 66 -0.50 -14.21 15.70
CA PHE A 66 -1.44 -13.54 14.80
C PHE A 66 -0.82 -13.20 13.44
N GLU A 67 0.43 -12.75 13.42
CA GLU A 67 1.16 -12.48 12.19
C GLU A 67 1.36 -13.76 11.37
N LYS A 68 1.71 -14.86 12.05
CA LYS A 68 2.00 -16.14 11.41
C LYS A 68 0.77 -16.96 11.06
N HIS A 69 -0.42 -16.55 11.53
CA HIS A 69 -1.63 -17.30 11.25
C HIS A 69 -2.01 -17.19 9.78
N HIS A 70 -2.17 -18.34 9.11
CA HIS A 70 -2.33 -18.44 7.66
C HIS A 70 -3.45 -17.57 7.06
N SER A 71 -4.52 -17.29 7.80
CA SER A 71 -5.67 -16.52 7.32
C SER A 71 -5.96 -15.22 8.09
N PHE A 72 -5.35 -14.99 9.25
CA PHE A 72 -5.80 -13.92 10.15
C PHE A 72 -5.63 -12.55 9.53
N ILE A 73 -4.44 -12.27 8.97
CA ILE A 73 -4.12 -11.00 8.30
C ILE A 73 -5.12 -10.71 7.17
N PHE A 74 -5.42 -11.72 6.34
CA PHE A 74 -6.31 -11.57 5.20
C PHE A 74 -7.75 -11.27 5.63
N VAL A 75 -8.27 -11.99 6.63
CA VAL A 75 -9.62 -11.77 7.14
C VAL A 75 -9.76 -10.41 7.80
N VAL A 76 -8.80 -9.99 8.63
CA VAL A 76 -8.89 -8.66 9.26
C VAL A 76 -8.64 -7.52 8.27
N PHE A 77 -7.86 -7.76 7.21
CA PHE A 77 -7.70 -6.80 6.12
C PHE A 77 -9.01 -6.60 5.35
N ASP A 78 -9.64 -7.70 4.93
CA ASP A 78 -10.93 -7.71 4.25
C ASP A 78 -12.05 -7.11 5.11
N LEU A 79 -12.08 -7.45 6.40
CA LEU A 79 -12.94 -6.82 7.42
C LEU A 79 -12.83 -5.30 7.40
N LEU A 80 -11.59 -4.77 7.46
CA LEU A 80 -11.34 -3.33 7.44
C LEU A 80 -11.77 -2.69 6.10
N GLN A 81 -11.53 -3.36 4.98
CA GLN A 81 -11.92 -2.86 3.66
C GLN A 81 -13.45 -2.79 3.51
N ARG A 82 -14.16 -3.87 3.86
CA ARG A 82 -15.63 -3.91 3.82
C ARG A 82 -16.23 -2.82 4.69
N ARG A 83 -15.78 -2.69 5.94
CA ARG A 83 -16.32 -1.70 6.87
C ARG A 83 -16.09 -0.27 6.38
N ASN A 84 -14.92 0.04 5.83
CA ASN A 84 -14.68 1.34 5.20
C ASN A 84 -15.63 1.58 4.01
N ALA A 85 -15.80 0.61 3.12
CA ALA A 85 -16.71 0.72 1.99
C ALA A 85 -18.16 0.91 2.43
N CYS A 86 -18.64 0.11 3.40
CA CYS A 86 -19.99 0.22 3.96
C CYS A 86 -20.23 1.57 4.64
N PHE A 87 -19.28 2.06 5.44
CA PHE A 87 -19.39 3.35 6.10
C PHE A 87 -19.55 4.49 5.08
N HIS A 88 -18.74 4.49 4.02
CA HIS A 88 -18.85 5.50 2.97
C HIS A 88 -20.09 5.35 2.09
N ALA A 89 -20.54 4.12 1.85
CA ALA A 89 -21.83 3.86 1.20
C ALA A 89 -22.99 4.41 2.05
N GLN A 90 -22.97 4.20 3.36
CA GLN A 90 -23.96 4.76 4.30
C GLN A 90 -23.94 6.29 4.28
N LEU A 91 -22.76 6.92 4.32
CA LEU A 91 -22.64 8.38 4.21
C LEU A 91 -23.18 8.93 2.90
N THR A 92 -23.10 8.15 1.82
CA THR A 92 -23.65 8.52 0.51
C THR A 92 -25.17 8.34 0.51
N ALA A 93 -25.65 7.21 1.03
CA ALA A 93 -27.07 6.86 1.08
C ALA A 93 -27.90 7.78 1.99
N THR A 94 -27.27 8.38 3.01
CA THR A 94 -27.92 9.30 3.95
C THR A 94 -28.03 10.74 3.43
N LYS A 95 -27.50 11.04 2.24
CA LYS A 95 -27.63 12.37 1.64
C LYS A 95 -29.07 12.62 1.18
N PRO A 96 -29.61 13.84 1.36
CA PRO A 96 -31.00 14.16 0.96
C PRO A 96 -31.32 13.87 -0.51
N TYR A 97 -30.35 14.05 -1.41
CA TYR A 97 -30.50 13.83 -2.86
C TYR A 97 -30.27 12.38 -3.30
N PHE A 98 -29.92 11.47 -2.38
CA PHE A 98 -29.61 10.09 -2.75
C PHE A 98 -30.84 9.35 -3.27
N GLN A 99 -32.04 9.59 -2.72
CA GLN A 99 -33.26 8.89 -3.14
C GLN A 99 -33.54 9.11 -4.64
N SER A 100 -33.51 10.36 -5.10
CA SER A 100 -33.65 10.69 -6.52
C SER A 100 -32.59 9.99 -7.39
N SER A 101 -31.35 9.93 -6.90
CA SER A 101 -30.27 9.26 -7.62
C SER A 101 -30.45 7.74 -7.63
N ALA A 102 -31.02 7.16 -6.57
CA ALA A 102 -31.33 5.73 -6.48
C ALA A 102 -32.46 5.34 -7.43
N ASP A 103 -33.53 6.13 -7.50
CA ASP A 103 -34.64 5.92 -8.43
C ASP A 103 -34.17 5.99 -9.88
N GLU A 104 -33.29 6.95 -10.19
CA GLU A 104 -32.64 7.04 -11.50
C GLU A 104 -31.77 5.80 -11.79
N ILE A 105 -30.95 5.34 -10.83
CA ILE A 105 -30.13 4.13 -11.01
C ILE A 105 -31.01 2.89 -11.22
N LEU A 106 -32.14 2.78 -10.52
CA LEU A 106 -33.10 1.68 -10.68
C LEU A 106 -33.74 1.64 -12.07
N SER A 107 -33.77 2.77 -12.79
CA SER A 107 -34.28 2.83 -14.16
C SER A 107 -33.32 2.25 -15.21
N LEU A 108 -32.06 1.97 -14.85
CA LEU A 108 -31.08 1.38 -15.77
C LEU A 108 -31.38 -0.10 -16.01
N SER A 109 -31.41 -0.51 -17.28
CA SER A 109 -31.50 -1.92 -17.66
C SER A 109 -30.13 -2.59 -17.69
N SER A 110 -30.11 -3.93 -17.61
CA SER A 110 -28.89 -4.71 -17.81
C SER A 110 -28.22 -4.42 -19.16
N LYS A 111 -29.03 -4.19 -20.21
CA LYS A 111 -28.57 -3.87 -21.56
C LYS A 111 -27.86 -2.51 -21.62
N ASP A 112 -28.32 -1.53 -20.85
CA ASP A 112 -27.67 -0.21 -20.76
C ASP A 112 -26.27 -0.33 -20.17
N ILE A 113 -26.11 -1.18 -19.14
CA ILE A 113 -24.82 -1.45 -18.50
C ILE A 113 -23.88 -2.20 -19.45
N GLU A 114 -24.36 -3.28 -20.08
CA GLU A 114 -23.59 -4.09 -21.04
C GLU A 114 -23.06 -3.24 -22.20
N THR A 115 -23.92 -2.43 -22.80
CA THR A 115 -23.55 -1.53 -23.91
C THR A 115 -22.39 -0.61 -23.53
N VAL A 116 -22.37 -0.13 -22.29
CA VAL A 116 -21.31 0.77 -21.83
C VAL A 116 -20.03 0.04 -21.45
N LEU A 117 -20.11 -1.17 -20.89
CA LEU A 117 -18.94 -2.01 -20.68
C LEU A 117 -18.26 -2.32 -22.02
N ASP A 118 -19.03 -2.62 -23.06
CA ASP A 118 -18.54 -2.84 -24.41
C ASP A 118 -17.93 -1.59 -25.03
N ASN A 119 -18.54 -0.41 -24.86
CA ASN A 119 -17.99 0.84 -25.37
C ASN A 119 -16.69 1.24 -24.65
N ASN A 120 -16.61 1.03 -23.34
CA ASN A 120 -15.40 1.29 -22.55
C ASN A 120 -14.25 0.35 -22.96
N SER A 121 -14.53 -0.93 -23.17
CA SER A 121 -13.51 -1.89 -23.61
C SER A 121 -12.97 -1.55 -25.01
N LYS A 122 -13.83 -1.04 -25.90
CA LYS A 122 -13.46 -0.60 -27.25
C LYS A 122 -12.90 0.83 -27.33
N ARG A 123 -12.80 1.57 -26.20
CA ARG A 123 -12.41 3.00 -26.12
C ARG A 123 -13.22 3.92 -27.04
N ILE A 124 -14.47 3.56 -27.33
CA ILE A 124 -15.36 4.39 -28.15
C ILE A 124 -16.00 5.43 -27.21
N TYR A 125 -15.54 6.68 -27.31
CA TYR A 125 -16.13 7.80 -26.58
C TYR A 125 -17.38 8.27 -27.33
N ASN A 126 -18.55 7.76 -26.94
CA ASN A 126 -19.81 8.32 -27.41
C ASN A 126 -20.08 9.66 -26.69
N SER A 127 -20.39 10.71 -27.45
CA SER A 127 -20.76 12.03 -26.94
C SER A 127 -22.14 12.06 -26.27
N GLU A 128 -23.00 11.08 -26.58
CA GLU A 128 -24.28 10.85 -25.89
C GLU A 128 -24.03 10.05 -24.60
N SER A 129 -23.41 10.70 -23.61
CA SER A 129 -23.23 10.08 -22.30
C SER A 129 -24.59 9.97 -21.60
N ASN A 130 -25.05 8.75 -21.32
CA ASN A 130 -26.24 8.53 -20.50
C ASN A 130 -26.01 9.17 -19.10
N ASN A 131 -26.72 10.27 -18.81
CA ASN A 131 -26.53 11.07 -17.59
C ASN A 131 -26.74 10.23 -16.32
N THR A 132 -27.72 9.33 -16.35
CA THR A 132 -28.01 8.38 -15.26
C THR A 132 -26.83 7.45 -15.00
N LEU A 133 -26.18 6.99 -16.06
CA LEU A 133 -25.00 6.13 -15.94
C LEU A 133 -23.78 6.88 -15.42
N ASN A 134 -23.58 8.13 -15.83
CA ASN A 134 -22.53 8.97 -15.26
C ASN A 134 -22.75 9.17 -13.75
N LYS A 135 -23.99 9.37 -13.30
CA LYS A 135 -24.34 9.42 -11.87
C LYS A 135 -24.03 8.12 -11.15
N LEU A 136 -24.36 6.96 -11.75
CA LEU A 136 -23.97 5.65 -11.21
C LEU A 136 -22.45 5.53 -11.05
N LEU A 137 -21.68 5.87 -12.09
CA LEU A 137 -20.22 5.84 -12.06
C LEU A 137 -19.63 6.81 -11.02
N GLN A 138 -20.26 7.98 -10.82
CA GLN A 138 -19.87 8.91 -9.77
C GLN A 138 -20.10 8.33 -8.37
N HIS A 139 -21.20 7.63 -8.13
CA HIS A 139 -21.44 6.93 -6.86
C HIS A 139 -20.43 5.81 -6.63
N ILE A 140 -20.17 4.98 -7.64
CA ILE A 140 -19.15 3.91 -7.58
C ILE A 140 -17.77 4.52 -7.29
N LYS A 141 -17.41 5.60 -7.98
CA LYS A 141 -16.15 6.33 -7.75
C LYS A 141 -16.04 6.85 -6.32
N THR A 142 -17.11 7.42 -5.78
CA THR A 142 -17.14 8.01 -4.43
C THR A 142 -16.86 6.96 -3.35
N ILE A 143 -17.46 5.78 -3.47
CA ILE A 143 -17.24 4.66 -2.54
C ILE A 143 -15.86 4.03 -2.81
N GLY A 144 -15.55 3.77 -4.07
CA GLY A 144 -14.32 3.12 -4.50
C GLY A 144 -13.05 3.91 -4.15
N ASP A 145 -13.12 5.24 -4.08
CA ASP A 145 -11.99 6.11 -3.67
C ASP A 145 -11.43 5.75 -2.29
N ARG A 146 -12.27 5.17 -1.43
CA ARG A 146 -11.93 4.82 -0.05
C ARG A 146 -11.49 3.36 0.11
N VAL A 147 -11.54 2.58 -0.97
CA VAL A 147 -11.05 1.21 -1.02
C VAL A 147 -9.58 1.23 -1.39
N MET A 148 -8.73 0.70 -0.51
CA MET A 148 -7.29 0.70 -0.70
C MET A 148 -6.90 -0.06 -1.97
N GLY A 149 -6.06 0.55 -2.80
CA GLY A 149 -5.56 -0.08 -4.04
C GLY A 149 -6.54 -0.05 -5.22
N SER A 150 -7.74 0.52 -5.05
CA SER A 150 -8.68 0.69 -6.16
C SER A 150 -8.18 1.72 -7.19
N THR A 151 -8.66 1.64 -8.43
CA THR A 151 -8.39 2.65 -9.47
C THR A 151 -8.81 4.06 -9.04
N TYR A 152 -9.87 4.17 -8.24
CA TYR A 152 -10.36 5.44 -7.74
C TYR A 152 -9.43 6.03 -6.67
N SER A 153 -8.94 5.21 -5.74
CA SER A 153 -7.97 5.66 -4.72
C SER A 153 -6.67 6.18 -5.37
N ARG A 154 -6.19 5.51 -6.44
CA ARG A 154 -5.06 5.99 -7.26
C ARG A 154 -5.38 7.30 -7.96
N THR A 155 -6.61 7.47 -8.44
CA THR A 155 -7.06 8.73 -9.06
C THR A 155 -7.05 9.88 -8.06
N ALA A 156 -7.49 9.67 -6.81
CA ALA A 156 -7.41 10.72 -5.79
C ALA A 156 -5.97 11.08 -5.39
N LEU A 157 -5.06 10.09 -5.31
CA LEU A 157 -3.63 10.37 -5.13
C LEU A 157 -3.10 11.26 -6.26
N ARG A 158 -3.45 10.94 -7.52
CA ARG A 158 -3.10 11.79 -8.67
C ARG A 158 -3.67 13.21 -8.56
N THR A 159 -4.91 13.37 -8.11
CA THR A 159 -5.48 14.71 -7.87
C THR A 159 -4.68 15.49 -6.82
N ARG A 160 -4.21 14.84 -5.75
CA ARG A 160 -3.34 15.50 -4.74
C ARG A 160 -2.00 15.91 -5.32
N ILE A 161 -1.41 15.08 -6.19
CA ILE A 161 -0.18 15.42 -6.91
C ILE A 161 -0.41 16.64 -7.81
N HIS A 162 -1.50 16.69 -8.58
CA HIS A 162 -1.82 17.85 -9.41
C HIS A 162 -2.03 19.14 -8.58
N ALA A 163 -2.66 19.03 -7.41
CA ALA A 163 -2.80 20.18 -6.52
C ALA A 163 -1.45 20.69 -6.01
N LEU A 164 -0.52 19.79 -5.69
CA LEU A 164 0.86 20.16 -5.35
C LEU A 164 1.57 20.79 -6.54
N VAL A 165 1.41 20.24 -7.75
CA VAL A 165 2.02 20.82 -8.96
C VAL A 165 1.50 22.24 -9.23
N TYR A 166 0.20 22.46 -9.05
CA TYR A 166 -0.41 23.77 -9.20
C TYR A 166 0.15 24.79 -8.18
N ASN A 167 0.36 24.38 -6.93
CA ASN A 167 0.79 25.27 -5.86
C ASN A 167 2.33 25.45 -5.77
N GLN A 168 3.10 24.43 -6.14
CA GLN A 168 4.55 24.36 -5.94
C GLN A 168 5.36 24.34 -7.25
N GLY A 169 4.69 24.30 -8.40
CA GLY A 169 5.35 24.08 -9.70
C GLY A 169 5.65 22.60 -9.95
N LEU A 170 6.53 22.31 -10.90
CA LEU A 170 6.91 20.92 -11.20
C LEU A 170 7.82 20.37 -10.08
N PRO A 171 7.70 19.07 -9.75
CA PRO A 171 8.63 18.43 -8.81
C PRO A 171 10.05 18.44 -9.39
N SER A 172 11.04 18.69 -8.53
CA SER A 172 12.45 18.73 -8.89
C SER A 172 13.04 17.32 -9.05
N ILE A 173 12.58 16.36 -8.21
CA ILE A 173 13.12 15.01 -8.16
C ILE A 173 11.98 13.98 -8.12
N PHE A 174 12.10 12.95 -8.95
CA PHE A 174 11.38 11.70 -8.80
C PHE A 174 12.33 10.63 -8.24
N LEU A 175 12.00 10.10 -7.06
CA LEU A 175 12.84 9.16 -6.33
C LEU A 175 12.07 7.88 -6.02
N THR A 176 12.70 6.73 -6.21
CA THR A 176 12.16 5.44 -5.75
C THR A 176 13.10 4.85 -4.71
N LEU A 177 12.57 4.60 -3.51
CA LEU A 177 13.27 3.88 -2.46
C LEU A 177 12.78 2.43 -2.43
N ASN A 178 13.65 1.49 -2.77
CA ASN A 178 13.34 0.07 -2.86
C ASN A 178 14.26 -0.75 -1.93
N PRO A 179 13.97 -0.82 -0.62
CA PRO A 179 14.76 -1.59 0.32
C PRO A 179 14.76 -3.09 -0.02
N ALA A 180 15.95 -3.70 0.00
CA ALA A 180 16.09 -5.14 -0.14
C ALA A 180 15.92 -5.83 1.22
N ASP A 181 14.68 -6.15 1.58
CA ASP A 181 14.30 -6.85 2.82
C ASP A 181 15.01 -8.21 3.00
N ILE A 182 15.09 -9.03 1.96
CA ILE A 182 15.77 -10.35 1.98
C ILE A 182 17.25 -10.24 2.38
N HIS A 183 17.89 -9.12 2.03
CA HIS A 183 19.31 -8.90 2.30
C HIS A 183 19.56 -8.07 3.56
N SER A 184 18.50 -7.59 4.23
CA SER A 184 18.64 -6.71 5.39
C SER A 184 18.79 -7.50 6.70
N PRO A 185 19.90 -7.35 7.44
CA PRO A 185 20.04 -7.91 8.78
C PRO A 185 18.98 -7.37 9.75
N VAL A 186 18.56 -6.11 9.57
CA VAL A 186 17.50 -5.48 10.38
C VAL A 186 16.15 -6.16 10.14
N ALA A 187 15.81 -6.48 8.89
CA ALA A 187 14.58 -7.20 8.57
C ALA A 187 14.57 -8.60 9.21
N LEU A 188 15.70 -9.33 9.14
CA LEU A 188 15.86 -10.64 9.76
C LEU A 188 15.79 -10.58 11.28
N TYR A 189 16.45 -9.59 11.90
CA TYR A 189 16.36 -9.34 13.34
C TYR A 189 14.92 -9.10 13.77
N LEU A 190 14.20 -8.23 13.05
CA LEU A 190 12.78 -7.96 13.30
C LEU A 190 11.91 -9.19 13.07
N ALA A 191 12.30 -10.13 12.20
CA ALA A 191 11.66 -11.43 12.01
C ALA A 191 11.96 -12.44 13.13
N GLY A 192 12.85 -12.10 14.09
CA GLY A 192 13.19 -12.93 15.24
C GLY A 192 14.44 -13.78 15.05
N VAL A 193 15.23 -13.53 14.00
CA VAL A 193 16.55 -14.13 13.86
C VAL A 193 17.47 -13.50 14.92
N LYS A 194 18.17 -14.34 15.68
CA LYS A 194 19.14 -13.88 16.68
C LYS A 194 20.38 -13.35 15.96
N LEU A 195 20.45 -12.03 15.81
CA LEU A 195 21.57 -11.32 15.21
C LEU A 195 22.07 -10.26 16.20
N ASP A 196 23.39 -10.14 16.29
CA ASP A 196 24.03 -8.99 16.91
C ASP A 196 24.07 -7.86 15.87
N LEU A 197 23.25 -6.83 16.06
CA LEU A 197 23.17 -5.71 15.13
C LEU A 197 24.40 -4.80 15.20
N ASP A 198 25.16 -4.83 16.31
CA ASP A 198 26.37 -4.03 16.48
C ASP A 198 27.61 -4.73 15.86
N ASN A 199 27.52 -6.03 15.59
CA ASN A 199 28.61 -6.85 15.04
C ASN A 199 28.10 -7.86 14.01
N ILE A 200 27.55 -7.36 12.90
CA ILE A 200 27.01 -8.20 11.82
C ILE A 200 28.18 -8.80 11.04
N GLN A 201 28.38 -10.12 11.15
CA GLN A 201 29.33 -10.84 10.30
C GLN A 201 28.60 -11.47 9.10
N ASN A 202 29.08 -11.21 7.88
CA ASN A 202 28.44 -11.72 6.65
C ASN A 202 28.35 -13.25 6.60
N ASN A 203 29.27 -13.97 7.25
CA ASN A 203 29.25 -15.43 7.37
C ASN A 203 28.15 -15.96 8.32
N GLN A 204 27.55 -15.12 9.16
CA GLN A 204 26.44 -15.50 10.05
C GLN A 204 25.09 -15.45 9.33
N LEU A 205 25.02 -14.81 8.16
CA LEU A 205 23.79 -14.74 7.39
C LEU A 205 23.54 -16.08 6.69
N MET A 206 22.31 -16.57 6.82
CA MET A 206 21.85 -17.76 6.12
C MET A 206 21.87 -17.52 4.60
N ASP A 207 21.78 -18.61 3.83
CA ASP A 207 21.65 -18.54 2.39
C ASP A 207 20.42 -17.69 1.96
N ILE A 208 20.42 -17.27 0.69
CA ILE A 208 19.39 -16.39 0.14
C ILE A 208 17.98 -16.99 0.22
N TYR A 209 17.83 -18.31 0.02
CA TYR A 209 16.53 -18.97 0.04
C TYR A 209 15.98 -19.00 1.47
N LYS A 210 16.84 -19.33 2.45
CA LYS A 210 16.42 -19.33 3.85
C LYS A 210 16.03 -17.93 4.33
N ARG A 211 16.75 -16.90 3.92
CA ARG A 211 16.38 -15.50 4.21
C ARG A 211 15.03 -15.12 3.58
N ALA A 212 14.82 -15.49 2.33
CA ALA A 212 13.55 -15.24 1.63
C ALA A 212 12.37 -15.96 2.31
N GLU A 213 12.55 -17.22 2.72
CA GLU A 213 11.55 -17.98 3.47
C GLU A 213 11.18 -17.28 4.80
N ILE A 214 12.18 -16.79 5.53
CA ILE A 214 11.97 -16.06 6.79
C ILE A 214 11.19 -14.77 6.54
N VAL A 215 11.59 -13.95 5.56
CA VAL A 215 10.92 -12.69 5.22
C VAL A 215 9.47 -12.93 4.80
N ALA A 216 9.22 -13.95 3.97
CA ALA A 216 7.87 -14.32 3.54
C ALA A 216 6.99 -14.80 4.70
N SER A 217 7.58 -15.50 5.67
CA SER A 217 6.88 -16.03 6.86
C SER A 217 6.63 -14.98 7.95
N HIS A 218 7.17 -13.76 7.81
CA HIS A 218 7.04 -12.68 8.80
C HIS A 218 6.66 -11.34 8.14
N PRO A 219 5.44 -11.23 7.56
CA PRO A 219 5.01 -10.05 6.81
C PRO A 219 4.92 -8.76 7.66
N VAL A 220 4.61 -8.86 8.95
CA VAL A 220 4.54 -7.70 9.86
C VAL A 220 5.95 -7.24 10.22
N ALA A 221 6.90 -8.16 10.43
CA ALA A 221 8.30 -7.80 10.61
C ALA A 221 8.86 -7.06 9.39
N THR A 222 8.58 -7.57 8.19
CA THR A 222 8.98 -6.94 6.92
C THR A 222 8.35 -5.56 6.73
N ALA A 223 7.06 -5.40 7.05
CA ALA A 223 6.39 -4.10 7.02
C ALA A 223 6.97 -3.11 8.06
N LYS A 224 7.34 -3.60 9.26
CA LYS A 224 8.01 -2.79 10.29
C LYS A 224 9.39 -2.32 9.84
N PHE A 225 10.19 -3.22 9.26
CA PHE A 225 11.49 -2.89 8.67
C PHE A 225 11.35 -1.76 7.65
N PHE A 226 10.46 -1.94 6.67
CA PHE A 226 10.21 -0.94 5.63
C PHE A 226 9.79 0.39 6.26
N HIS A 227 8.85 0.38 7.20
CA HIS A 227 8.38 1.60 7.85
C HIS A 227 9.48 2.34 8.60
N ILE A 228 10.31 1.63 9.38
CA ILE A 228 11.41 2.22 10.15
C ILE A 228 12.44 2.84 9.20
N LEU A 229 12.90 2.07 8.20
CA LEU A 229 13.92 2.53 7.27
C LEU A 229 13.46 3.75 6.48
N ILE A 230 12.26 3.69 5.89
CA ILE A 230 11.71 4.79 5.10
C ILE A 230 11.47 6.03 5.94
N THR A 231 10.92 5.89 7.14
CA THR A 231 10.68 7.04 8.05
C THR A 231 11.99 7.72 8.42
N ASN A 232 13.04 6.94 8.69
CA ASN A 232 14.37 7.50 8.96
C ASN A 232 14.93 8.21 7.73
N ILE A 233 14.91 7.61 6.53
CA ILE A 233 15.39 8.26 5.30
C ILE A 233 14.65 9.57 5.04
N LEU A 234 13.32 9.58 5.18
CA LEU A 234 12.51 10.79 4.99
C LEU A 234 12.90 11.88 5.99
N ASN A 235 13.02 11.55 7.28
CA ASN A 235 13.27 12.55 8.32
C ASN A 235 14.72 13.04 8.33
N THR A 236 15.69 12.15 8.16
CA THR A 236 17.11 12.49 8.33
C THR A 236 17.80 12.88 7.04
N MET A 237 17.45 12.25 5.91
CA MET A 237 18.12 12.51 4.63
C MET A 237 17.33 13.50 3.77
N ILE A 238 16.04 13.22 3.55
CA ILE A 238 15.22 14.06 2.66
C ILE A 238 14.91 15.40 3.31
N ILE A 239 14.25 15.39 4.47
CA ILE A 239 13.95 16.60 5.23
C ILE A 239 15.23 17.21 5.81
N GLY A 240 16.22 16.38 6.17
CA GLY A 240 17.53 16.85 6.63
C GLY A 240 18.41 17.48 5.55
N GLY A 241 17.97 17.50 4.28
CA GLY A 241 18.56 18.34 3.24
C GLY A 241 19.69 17.71 2.42
N VAL A 242 19.84 16.37 2.43
CA VAL A 242 20.84 15.68 1.59
C VAL A 242 20.64 16.00 0.11
N LEU A 243 19.40 16.22 -0.34
CA LEU A 243 19.05 16.60 -1.71
C LEU A 243 18.95 18.13 -1.90
N GLY A 244 19.32 18.91 -0.89
CA GLY A 244 19.04 20.34 -0.79
C GLY A 244 17.78 20.64 0.03
N PRO A 245 17.48 21.93 0.30
CA PRO A 245 16.30 22.31 1.08
C PRO A 245 15.01 21.84 0.40
N VAL A 246 14.14 21.14 1.14
CA VAL A 246 12.89 20.58 0.62
C VAL A 246 11.72 21.48 0.99
N LYS A 247 10.96 21.93 -0.02
CA LYS A 247 9.72 22.72 0.16
C LYS A 247 8.50 21.83 0.38
N ALA A 248 8.43 20.71 -0.34
CA ALA A 248 7.35 19.73 -0.22
C ALA A 248 7.79 18.36 -0.75
N TYR A 249 7.12 17.30 -0.29
CA TYR A 249 7.22 15.98 -0.92
C TYR A 249 5.86 15.27 -0.91
N PHE A 250 5.68 14.33 -1.83
CA PHE A 250 4.53 13.43 -1.89
C PHE A 250 5.00 12.00 -2.12
N GLY A 251 4.55 11.06 -1.29
CA GLY A 251 4.98 9.67 -1.33
C GLY A 251 3.84 8.67 -1.45
N THR A 252 4.03 7.61 -2.25
CA THR A 252 3.11 6.48 -2.38
C THR A 252 3.85 5.15 -2.19
N VAL A 253 3.33 4.30 -1.32
CA VAL A 253 3.87 2.96 -1.08
C VAL A 253 3.18 1.96 -1.99
N GLU A 254 3.97 1.16 -2.69
CA GLU A 254 3.48 0.11 -3.59
C GLU A 254 4.22 -1.21 -3.32
N SER A 255 3.54 -2.32 -3.58
CA SER A 255 4.16 -3.65 -3.60
C SER A 255 4.79 -3.88 -4.97
N GLN A 256 6.06 -4.25 -5.01
CA GLN A 256 6.71 -4.64 -6.27
C GLN A 256 6.33 -6.06 -6.69
N GLY A 257 6.72 -6.47 -7.90
CA GLY A 257 6.40 -7.81 -8.45
C GLY A 257 6.87 -9.00 -7.60
N ARG A 258 7.88 -8.83 -6.74
CA ARG A 258 8.34 -9.83 -5.75
C ARG A 258 7.68 -9.72 -4.38
N GLY A 259 6.62 -8.92 -4.23
CA GLY A 259 5.85 -8.76 -2.98
C GLY A 259 6.40 -7.76 -1.96
N SER A 260 7.68 -7.37 -2.09
CA SER A 260 8.32 -6.36 -1.21
C SER A 260 7.70 -4.96 -1.37
N LEU A 261 7.88 -4.09 -0.36
CA LEU A 261 7.39 -2.71 -0.40
C LEU A 261 8.46 -1.76 -0.95
N HIS A 262 8.05 -0.81 -1.79
CA HIS A 262 8.87 0.32 -2.21
C HIS A 262 8.07 1.62 -2.14
N LEU A 263 8.78 2.74 -2.04
CA LEU A 263 8.20 4.06 -1.96
C LEU A 263 8.56 4.86 -3.21
N HIS A 264 7.56 5.36 -3.93
CA HIS A 264 7.74 6.40 -4.94
C HIS A 264 7.57 7.77 -4.29
N LEU A 265 8.45 8.71 -4.61
CA LEU A 265 8.48 10.08 -4.09
C LEU A 265 8.56 11.08 -5.23
N LEU A 266 7.74 12.13 -5.12
CA LEU A 266 7.93 13.40 -5.81
C LEU A 266 8.42 14.41 -4.78
N ILE A 267 9.52 15.10 -5.07
CA ILE A 267 10.15 16.05 -4.16
C ILE A 267 10.28 17.39 -4.86
N TRP A 268 9.86 18.46 -4.17
CA TRP A 268 10.02 19.85 -4.56
C TRP A 268 11.13 20.44 -3.71
N LEU A 269 12.25 20.77 -4.37
CA LEU A 269 13.33 21.50 -3.73
C LEU A 269 12.98 23.00 -3.67
N ASP A 270 13.51 23.69 -2.68
CA ASP A 270 13.36 25.13 -2.53
C ASP A 270 14.34 25.86 -3.47
N HIS A 271 13.97 25.91 -4.76
CA HIS A 271 14.69 26.67 -5.78
C HIS A 271 13.72 27.26 -6.81
N ASP A 272 14.09 28.38 -7.42
CA ASP A 272 13.28 29.04 -8.44
C ASP A 272 13.58 28.59 -9.88
N MET A 273 14.56 27.70 -10.07
CA MET A 273 15.01 27.26 -11.39
C MET A 273 13.94 26.41 -12.11
N LYS A 274 13.41 26.91 -13.23
CA LYS A 274 12.45 26.22 -14.10
C LYS A 274 13.18 25.43 -15.19
N PRO A 275 12.51 24.44 -15.84
CA PRO A 275 13.09 23.74 -16.98
C PRO A 275 13.55 24.67 -18.12
N ALA A 276 12.85 25.79 -18.35
CA ALA A 276 13.24 26.80 -19.32
C ALA A 276 14.56 27.48 -18.95
N ASP A 277 14.71 27.87 -17.68
CA ASP A 277 15.93 28.51 -17.17
C ASP A 277 17.12 27.55 -17.26
N MET A 278 16.91 26.26 -16.99
CA MET A 278 17.94 25.23 -17.19
C MET A 278 18.35 25.11 -18.66
N LYS A 279 17.38 25.11 -19.58
CA LYS A 279 17.65 25.04 -21.03
C LYS A 279 18.48 26.22 -21.53
N GLU A 280 18.23 27.42 -20.99
CA GLU A 280 19.00 28.62 -21.27
C GLU A 280 20.40 28.57 -20.65
N LYS A 281 20.51 28.22 -19.36
CA LYS A 281 21.79 28.12 -18.65
C LYS A 281 22.74 27.08 -19.25
N ILE A 282 22.22 25.98 -19.81
CA ILE A 282 23.05 24.96 -20.47
C ILE A 282 23.75 25.49 -21.74
N GLN A 283 23.28 26.61 -22.32
CA GLN A 283 23.99 27.24 -23.44
C GLN A 283 25.33 27.85 -23.00
N ASP A 284 25.43 28.33 -21.75
CA ASP A 284 26.66 28.80 -21.15
C ASP A 284 27.64 27.64 -20.92
N ALA A 285 28.84 27.75 -21.48
CA ALA A 285 29.84 26.69 -21.42
C ALA A 285 30.32 26.41 -19.98
N VAL A 286 30.51 27.47 -19.17
CA VAL A 286 31.01 27.33 -17.79
C VAL A 286 29.97 26.64 -16.92
N PHE A 287 28.69 27.02 -17.03
CA PHE A 287 27.62 26.35 -16.30
C PHE A 287 27.48 24.89 -16.73
N ARG A 288 27.47 24.64 -18.04
CA ARG A 288 27.35 23.28 -18.59
C ARG A 288 28.47 22.36 -18.13
N ASP A 289 29.72 22.84 -18.11
CA ASP A 289 30.86 22.02 -17.71
C ASP A 289 30.86 21.76 -16.19
N LYS A 290 30.42 22.74 -15.38
CA LYS A 290 30.18 22.52 -13.94
C LYS A 290 29.05 21.53 -13.68
N LEU A 291 27.96 21.60 -14.43
CA LEU A 291 26.84 20.66 -14.31
C LEU A 291 27.28 19.24 -14.68
N LYS A 292 28.08 19.08 -15.74
CA LYS A 292 28.66 17.77 -16.10
C LYS A 292 29.53 17.22 -14.98
N ALA A 293 30.47 18.02 -14.47
CA ALA A 293 31.34 17.59 -13.38
C ALA A 293 30.54 17.18 -12.13
N TYR A 294 29.47 17.92 -11.80
CA TYR A 294 28.56 17.54 -10.72
C TYR A 294 27.83 16.21 -11.01
N LEU A 295 27.27 16.04 -12.21
CA LEU A 295 26.59 14.80 -12.60
C LEU A 295 27.55 13.59 -12.60
N GLU A 296 28.79 13.76 -13.07
CA GLU A 296 29.84 12.73 -13.05
C GLU A 296 30.27 12.36 -11.63
N ASP A 297 30.20 13.30 -10.67
CA ASP A 297 30.49 13.03 -9.26
C ASP A 297 29.36 12.25 -8.56
N ILE A 298 28.10 12.56 -8.86
CA ILE A 298 26.94 11.97 -8.18
C ILE A 298 26.39 10.71 -8.85
N ILE A 299 26.53 10.58 -10.17
CA ILE A 299 26.09 9.40 -10.93
C ILE A 299 27.24 8.39 -10.89
N LYS A 300 27.15 7.46 -9.93
CA LYS A 300 28.04 6.31 -9.86
C LYS A 300 27.28 5.07 -10.31
N GLU A 301 27.80 4.42 -11.34
CA GLU A 301 27.38 3.09 -11.75
C GLU A 301 28.47 2.12 -11.30
N ASP A 302 28.17 1.29 -10.31
CA ASP A 302 29.06 0.23 -9.86
C ASP A 302 28.57 -1.09 -10.48
N LEU A 303 29.31 -1.55 -11.49
CA LEU A 303 29.14 -2.85 -12.12
C LEU A 303 30.30 -3.79 -11.78
N ASP A 304 31.17 -3.43 -10.85
CA ASP A 304 32.42 -4.16 -10.63
C ASP A 304 32.13 -5.61 -10.17
N ASP A 305 31.07 -5.81 -9.38
CA ASP A 305 30.56 -7.14 -8.98
C ASP A 305 30.02 -8.00 -10.15
N PHE A 306 29.75 -7.41 -11.32
CA PHE A 306 29.29 -8.13 -12.51
C PHE A 306 30.41 -8.45 -13.50
N LYS A 307 31.57 -7.79 -13.39
CA LYS A 307 32.72 -8.03 -14.28
C LYS A 307 33.38 -9.39 -14.01
N GLU A 308 33.41 -9.83 -12.74
CA GLU A 308 34.06 -11.09 -12.36
C GLU A 308 33.21 -12.35 -12.65
N LYS A 309 31.87 -12.23 -12.71
CA LYS A 309 30.97 -13.38 -12.91
C LYS A 309 30.94 -13.92 -14.34
N ASN A 310 31.28 -13.10 -15.35
CA ASN A 310 31.32 -13.54 -16.74
C ASN A 310 32.72 -13.97 -17.22
N ALA A 311 33.74 -13.88 -16.35
CA ALA A 311 35.10 -14.29 -16.69
C ALA A 311 35.34 -15.82 -16.61
N PHE A 312 34.38 -16.59 -16.07
CA PHE A 312 34.54 -18.04 -15.86
C PHE A 312 33.79 -18.95 -16.86
N GLU A 313 33.10 -18.42 -17.87
CA GLU A 313 32.39 -19.25 -18.88
C GLU A 313 33.11 -19.39 -20.24
N TYR A 314 34.33 -18.85 -20.40
CA TYR A 314 35.10 -19.00 -21.65
C TYR A 314 36.55 -19.48 -21.45
N SER A 315 36.77 -20.41 -20.52
CA SER A 315 38.02 -21.16 -20.44
C SER A 315 37.80 -22.60 -19.97
N ASN A 316 37.27 -23.43 -20.89
CA ASN A 316 37.74 -24.78 -21.27
C ASN A 316 36.73 -25.44 -22.21
#